data_AF-A0A151J0U2-F1
#
_entry.id   AF-A0A151J0U2-F1
#
_cell.length_a   1.000
_cell.length_b   1.000
_cell.length_c   1.000
_cell.angle_alpha   90.00
_cell.angle_beta   90.00
_cell.angle_gamma   90.00
#
_symmetry.space_group_name_H-M   'P 1'
#
loop_
_entity.id
_entity.type
_entity.pdbx_description
1 polymer ?
#
loop_
_entity_poly.entity_id
_entity_poly.type
_entity_poly.pdbx_seq_one_letter_code
_entity_poly.pdbx_strand_id
1 'polypeptide(L)'
;MCDIKDALPTLCEYINSLINTGLTPEHLRLAKYNAPDEIVAEKLWSTLRILSYHAAREKRDDIDFRNYDAPSAVKLHLALLQYPVIEFYSLSQDGEHNRDALIALAWLLGTQDVLTAILRAKLADGVLGAECSHVDSSEVSIKSFNINTPPSLIAVPNNQPLSTSAQLSSILHLNATVNLNLREINELIRERAKLISKVHAASINVSGLPHLSVSELVLTKRLSRTRILDDGGDGSSENDRRRLREFREAGILLDVRAKWLRKRHVFFDWMATVIQEHKRSTELNPRVINTRELAAFSSLLRHLIRDKLRDFKSEKTVDGDGSRNWSLNCPSRAHRSQCNNAEAQSWLDDLNERQDREEKNFQRNRQRLADELEQMLKLIPSVVRV
;
A
#
# COMPACT_ATOMS: atom_id res chain seq x y z
N MET A 1 8.99 -9.87 -27.80
CA MET A 1 8.76 -8.42 -27.59
C MET A 1 7.28 -8.26 -27.27
N CYS A 2 6.92 -7.68 -26.12
CA CYS A 2 5.50 -7.47 -25.78
C CYS A 2 4.99 -6.20 -26.48
N ASP A 3 3.87 -6.30 -27.19
CA ASP A 3 3.25 -5.19 -27.91
C ASP A 3 2.44 -4.30 -26.93
N ILE A 4 2.42 -2.99 -27.16
CA ILE A 4 1.53 -2.05 -26.46
C ILE A 4 0.05 -2.43 -26.63
N LYS A 5 -0.29 -3.10 -27.73
CA LYS A 5 -1.62 -3.70 -27.95
C LYS A 5 -2.02 -4.68 -26.86
N ASP A 6 -1.05 -5.33 -26.22
CA ASP A 6 -1.28 -6.29 -25.15
C ASP A 6 -1.06 -5.71 -23.75
N ALA A 7 -0.33 -4.60 -23.63
CA ALA A 7 -0.04 -3.98 -22.33
C ALA A 7 -1.21 -3.13 -21.82
N LEU A 8 -1.85 -2.33 -22.69
CA LEU A 8 -3.00 -1.50 -22.29
C LEU A 8 -4.21 -2.34 -21.83
N PRO A 9 -4.63 -3.41 -22.53
CA PRO A 9 -5.70 -4.28 -22.04
C PRO A 9 -5.37 -4.91 -20.70
N THR A 10 -4.14 -5.40 -20.49
CA THR A 10 -3.74 -6.00 -19.21
C THR A 10 -3.77 -4.96 -18.06
N LEU A 11 -3.37 -3.70 -18.31
CA LEU A 11 -3.50 -2.64 -17.31
C LEU A 11 -4.98 -2.36 -16.98
N CYS A 12 -5.80 -2.18 -18.00
CA CYS A 12 -7.22 -1.89 -17.82
C CYS A 12 -7.96 -3.03 -17.11
N GLU A 13 -7.67 -4.28 -17.48
CA GLU A 13 -8.15 -5.47 -16.79
C GLU A 13 -7.77 -5.42 -15.30
N TYR A 14 -6.48 -5.17 -15.00
CA TYR A 14 -6.02 -5.11 -13.62
C TYR A 14 -6.67 -3.98 -12.80
N ILE A 15 -6.75 -2.77 -13.36
CA ILE A 15 -7.43 -1.64 -12.70
C ILE A 15 -8.90 -1.97 -12.48
N ASN A 16 -9.60 -2.52 -13.47
CA ASN A 16 -11.03 -2.84 -13.34
C ASN A 16 -11.27 -3.97 -12.32
N SER A 17 -10.40 -4.98 -12.23
CA SER A 17 -10.49 -5.99 -11.17
C SER A 17 -10.30 -5.40 -9.77
N LEU A 18 -9.56 -4.29 -9.65
CA LEU A 18 -9.34 -3.60 -8.38
C LEU A 18 -10.45 -2.60 -8.04
N ILE A 19 -10.90 -1.76 -8.98
CA ILE A 19 -11.77 -0.60 -8.66
C ILE A 19 -13.01 -0.46 -9.54
N ASN A 20 -13.19 -1.35 -10.53
CA ASN A 20 -14.37 -1.44 -11.39
C ASN A 20 -14.85 -0.10 -12.00
N THR A 21 -13.96 0.67 -12.62
CA THR A 21 -14.32 1.94 -13.27
C THR A 21 -14.79 1.78 -14.71
N GLY A 22 -14.56 0.62 -15.33
CA GLY A 22 -14.86 0.37 -16.75
C GLY A 22 -13.87 1.04 -17.69
N LEU A 23 -12.62 1.21 -17.25
CA LEU A 23 -11.56 1.79 -18.06
C LEU A 23 -11.20 0.83 -19.21
N THR A 24 -11.14 1.32 -20.45
CA THR A 24 -10.80 0.51 -21.62
C THR A 24 -9.50 1.01 -22.27
N PRO A 25 -8.81 0.16 -23.06
CA PRO A 25 -7.63 0.58 -23.81
C PRO A 25 -7.90 1.75 -24.76
N GLU A 26 -9.10 1.82 -25.35
CA GLU A 26 -9.48 2.92 -26.25
C GLU A 26 -9.58 4.26 -25.50
N HIS A 27 -10.06 4.27 -24.25
CA HIS A 27 -10.04 5.50 -23.45
C HIS A 27 -8.62 6.04 -23.28
N LEU A 28 -7.63 5.17 -23.05
CA LEU A 28 -6.22 5.57 -22.92
C LEU A 28 -5.63 6.04 -24.26
N ARG A 29 -6.01 5.39 -25.38
CA ARG A 29 -5.57 5.78 -26.72
C ARG A 29 -6.15 7.13 -27.15
N LEU A 30 -7.43 7.37 -26.92
CA LEU A 30 -8.09 8.65 -27.21
C LEU A 30 -7.52 9.78 -26.35
N ALA A 31 -7.25 9.49 -25.07
CA ALA A 31 -6.62 10.45 -24.17
C ALA A 31 -5.22 10.86 -24.64
N LYS A 32 -4.41 9.95 -25.22
CA LYS A 32 -3.12 10.32 -25.83
C LYS A 32 -3.27 11.43 -26.89
N TYR A 33 -4.37 11.47 -27.63
CA TYR A 33 -4.57 12.46 -28.69
C TYR A 33 -5.37 13.70 -28.26
N ASN A 34 -5.78 13.81 -26.99
CA ASN A 34 -6.73 14.85 -26.53
C ASN A 34 -7.99 14.87 -27.39
N ALA A 35 -8.49 13.70 -27.81
CA ALA A 35 -9.78 13.64 -28.47
C ALA A 35 -10.86 14.10 -27.45
N PRO A 36 -11.64 15.15 -27.76
CA PRO A 36 -12.66 15.67 -26.87
C PRO A 36 -13.76 14.62 -26.76
N ASP A 37 -13.80 13.95 -25.60
CA ASP A 37 -14.74 12.89 -25.30
C ASP A 37 -15.03 12.92 -23.79
N GLU A 38 -16.27 13.25 -23.45
CA GLU A 38 -16.75 13.36 -22.07
C GLU A 38 -16.72 12.01 -21.35
N ILE A 39 -16.97 10.90 -22.07
CA ILE A 39 -16.94 9.56 -21.50
C ILE A 39 -15.51 9.20 -21.13
N VAL A 40 -14.54 9.52 -22.00
CA VAL A 40 -13.12 9.32 -21.70
C VAL A 40 -12.71 10.13 -20.48
N ALA A 41 -13.16 11.39 -20.39
CA ALA A 41 -12.91 12.25 -19.25
C ALA A 41 -13.48 11.63 -17.96
N GLU A 42 -14.76 11.30 -17.95
CA GLU A 42 -15.45 10.69 -16.81
C GLU A 42 -14.71 9.45 -16.30
N LYS A 43 -14.31 8.53 -17.20
CA LYS A 43 -13.62 7.29 -16.83
C LYS A 43 -12.23 7.54 -16.27
N LEU A 44 -11.47 8.48 -16.84
CA LEU A 44 -10.16 8.85 -16.32
C LEU A 44 -10.24 9.53 -14.96
N TRP A 45 -11.12 10.52 -14.80
CA TRP A 45 -11.30 11.25 -13.55
C TRP A 45 -11.85 10.35 -12.44
N SER A 46 -12.78 9.44 -12.75
CA SER A 46 -13.27 8.43 -11.80
C SER A 46 -12.15 7.49 -11.35
N THR A 47 -11.33 7.02 -12.28
CA THR A 47 -10.14 6.21 -11.99
C THR A 47 -9.15 6.97 -11.11
N LEU A 48 -8.82 8.22 -11.46
CA LEU A 48 -7.95 9.08 -10.66
C LEU A 48 -8.51 9.32 -9.26
N ARG A 49 -9.82 9.52 -9.10
CA ARG A 49 -10.46 9.75 -7.80
C ARG A 49 -10.23 8.58 -6.86
N ILE A 50 -10.49 7.35 -7.32
CA ILE A 50 -10.33 6.16 -6.48
C ILE A 50 -8.85 5.91 -6.17
N LEU A 51 -7.98 5.96 -7.19
CA LEU A 51 -6.55 5.69 -6.99
C LEU A 51 -5.90 6.76 -6.10
N SER A 52 -6.13 8.05 -6.36
CA SER A 52 -5.54 9.13 -5.56
C SER A 52 -6.02 9.10 -4.10
N TYR A 53 -7.28 8.75 -3.85
CA TYR A 53 -7.80 8.52 -2.50
C TYR A 53 -7.03 7.42 -1.76
N HIS A 54 -6.87 6.25 -2.39
CA HIS A 54 -6.14 5.14 -1.77
C HIS A 54 -4.66 5.47 -1.54
N ALA A 55 -4.01 6.12 -2.50
CA ALA A 55 -2.61 6.55 -2.35
C ALA A 55 -2.44 7.62 -1.25
N ALA A 56 -3.40 8.54 -1.11
CA ALA A 56 -3.38 9.54 -0.05
C ALA A 56 -3.58 8.90 1.33
N ARG A 57 -4.56 7.99 1.45
CA ARG A 57 -4.87 7.28 2.68
C ARG A 57 -3.70 6.44 3.18
N GLU A 58 -2.97 5.78 2.28
CA GLU A 58 -1.76 5.01 2.64
C GLU A 58 -0.68 5.89 3.31
N LYS A 59 -0.59 7.18 2.94
CA LYS A 59 0.35 8.11 3.58
C LYS A 59 -0.21 8.72 4.87
N ARG A 60 -1.53 8.97 4.90
CA ARG A 60 -2.21 9.70 5.97
C ARG A 60 -3.66 9.26 6.08
N ASP A 61 -3.97 8.53 7.15
CA ASP A 61 -5.32 8.04 7.44
C ASP A 61 -6.31 9.15 7.85
N ASP A 62 -5.81 10.33 8.26
CA ASP A 62 -6.63 11.46 8.72
C ASP A 62 -7.23 12.32 7.59
N ILE A 63 -6.92 11.97 6.34
CA ILE A 63 -7.26 12.78 5.17
C ILE A 63 -8.35 12.10 4.34
N ASP A 64 -9.52 12.73 4.32
CA ASP A 64 -10.64 12.34 3.47
C ASP A 64 -11.22 13.58 2.78
N PHE A 65 -11.13 13.60 1.44
CA PHE A 65 -11.69 14.66 0.60
C PHE A 65 -12.94 14.22 -0.17
N ARG A 66 -13.60 13.11 0.23
CA ARG A 66 -14.80 12.61 -0.48
C ARG A 66 -16.00 13.56 -0.42
N ASN A 67 -16.01 14.50 0.52
CA ASN A 67 -17.04 15.53 0.67
C ASN A 67 -16.97 16.64 -0.40
N TYR A 68 -15.87 16.70 -1.17
CA TYR A 68 -15.72 17.65 -2.27
C TYR A 68 -16.22 17.04 -3.59
N ASP A 69 -16.47 17.90 -4.57
CA ASP A 69 -16.74 17.47 -5.94
C ASP A 69 -15.56 16.62 -6.48
N ALA A 70 -15.85 15.73 -7.44
CA ALA A 70 -14.89 14.75 -7.91
C ALA A 70 -13.58 15.38 -8.44
N PRO A 71 -13.60 16.44 -9.28
CA PRO A 71 -12.40 17.15 -9.71
C PRO A 71 -11.61 17.76 -8.55
N SER A 72 -12.26 18.50 -7.64
CA SER A 72 -11.58 19.10 -6.49
C SER A 72 -10.96 18.05 -5.58
N ALA A 73 -11.67 16.95 -5.32
CA ALA A 73 -11.14 15.85 -4.53
C ALA A 73 -9.86 15.27 -5.16
N VAL A 74 -9.86 14.99 -6.47
CA VAL A 74 -8.68 14.49 -7.19
C VAL A 74 -7.51 15.48 -7.08
N LYS A 75 -7.76 16.77 -7.34
CA LYS A 75 -6.74 17.83 -7.25
C LYS A 75 -6.15 17.93 -5.84
N LEU A 76 -6.98 17.85 -4.79
CA LEU A 76 -6.53 17.88 -3.40
C LEU A 76 -5.69 16.66 -3.02
N HIS A 77 -6.12 15.44 -3.39
CA HIS A 77 -5.32 14.24 -3.15
C HIS A 77 -3.98 14.31 -3.90
N LEU A 78 -3.97 14.75 -5.15
CA LEU A 78 -2.72 14.89 -5.92
C LEU A 78 -1.80 15.98 -5.36
N ALA A 79 -2.35 17.09 -4.85
CA ALA A 79 -1.56 18.10 -4.16
C ALA A 79 -0.94 17.58 -2.86
N LEU A 80 -1.69 16.80 -2.07
CA LEU A 80 -1.16 16.11 -0.89
C LEU A 80 -0.02 15.16 -1.26
N LEU A 81 -0.16 14.43 -2.37
CA LEU A 81 0.85 13.52 -2.89
C LEU A 81 2.02 14.24 -3.56
N GLN A 82 1.98 15.58 -3.66
CA GLN A 82 2.99 16.45 -4.26
C GLN A 82 3.19 16.22 -5.76
N TYR A 83 2.08 16.03 -6.49
CA TYR A 83 2.13 15.97 -7.95
C TYR A 83 2.69 17.29 -8.53
N PRO A 84 3.76 17.26 -9.36
CA PRO A 84 4.55 18.46 -9.65
C PRO A 84 4.03 19.33 -10.81
N VAL A 85 2.88 19.00 -11.41
CA VAL A 85 2.37 19.70 -12.61
C VAL A 85 1.31 20.72 -12.21
N ILE A 86 1.64 22.01 -12.27
CA ILE A 86 0.76 23.09 -11.78
C ILE A 86 -0.46 23.25 -12.68
N GLU A 87 -0.27 23.08 -13.99
CA GLU A 87 -1.27 23.19 -15.03
C GLU A 87 -2.43 22.22 -14.78
N PHE A 88 -2.15 21.07 -14.18
CA PHE A 88 -3.15 20.07 -13.82
C PHE A 88 -4.22 20.62 -12.86
N TYR A 89 -3.83 21.51 -11.93
CA TYR A 89 -4.76 22.08 -10.96
C TYR A 89 -5.71 23.11 -11.59
N SER A 90 -5.38 23.61 -12.78
CA SER A 90 -6.24 24.51 -13.55
C SER A 90 -7.23 23.78 -14.48
N LEU A 91 -7.18 22.44 -14.55
CA LEU A 91 -8.03 21.67 -15.46
C LEU A 91 -9.50 21.67 -15.06
N SER A 92 -10.36 21.85 -16.05
CA SER A 92 -11.78 21.50 -16.03
C SER A 92 -11.97 20.01 -16.40
N GLN A 93 -13.17 19.48 -16.11
CA GLN A 93 -13.56 18.11 -16.45
C GLN A 93 -14.30 18.03 -17.82
N ASP A 94 -13.96 18.92 -18.75
CA ASP A 94 -14.63 19.09 -20.05
C ASP A 94 -14.10 18.17 -21.16
N GLY A 95 -13.08 17.34 -20.85
CA GLY A 95 -12.55 16.34 -21.77
C GLY A 95 -11.59 16.87 -22.84
N GLU A 96 -11.36 18.18 -22.92
CA GLU A 96 -10.37 18.77 -23.83
C GLU A 96 -8.92 18.37 -23.49
N HIS A 97 -8.73 17.87 -22.27
CA HIS A 97 -7.43 17.75 -21.62
C HIS A 97 -7.19 16.36 -21.01
N ASN A 98 -7.77 15.35 -21.66
CA ASN A 98 -7.69 13.95 -21.24
C ASN A 98 -6.24 13.44 -21.17
N ARG A 99 -5.30 13.99 -21.96
CA ARG A 99 -3.87 13.65 -21.89
C ARG A 99 -3.25 14.00 -20.53
N ASP A 100 -3.62 15.12 -19.93
CA ASP A 100 -3.10 15.50 -18.61
C ASP A 100 -3.58 14.54 -17.53
N ALA A 101 -4.85 14.12 -17.60
CA ALA A 101 -5.40 13.10 -16.71
C ALA A 101 -4.69 11.75 -16.89
N LEU A 102 -4.38 11.37 -18.13
CA LEU A 102 -3.58 10.17 -18.44
C LEU A 102 -2.15 10.26 -17.88
N ILE A 103 -1.49 11.42 -17.98
CA ILE A 103 -0.15 11.64 -17.41
C ILE A 103 -0.20 11.56 -15.88
N ALA A 104 -1.20 12.17 -15.24
CA ALA A 104 -1.41 12.08 -13.79
C ALA A 104 -1.65 10.62 -13.35
N LEU A 105 -2.41 9.85 -14.14
CA LEU A 105 -2.64 8.43 -13.89
C LEU A 105 -1.31 7.65 -13.95
N ALA A 106 -0.52 7.84 -15.00
CA ALA A 106 0.77 7.19 -15.12
C ALA A 106 1.73 7.58 -13.98
N TRP A 107 1.70 8.83 -13.53
CA TRP A 107 2.48 9.28 -12.38
C TRP A 107 2.06 8.57 -11.08
N LEU A 108 0.75 8.44 -10.81
CA LEU A 108 0.25 7.70 -9.65
C LEU A 108 0.72 6.24 -9.68
N LEU A 109 0.58 5.58 -10.84
CA LEU A 109 1.00 4.19 -11.05
C LEU A 109 2.52 4.02 -10.92
N GLY A 110 3.29 5.02 -11.35
CA GLY A 110 4.75 4.99 -11.32
C GLY A 110 5.33 5.23 -9.93
N THR A 111 4.72 6.13 -9.15
CA THR A 111 5.34 6.70 -7.94
C THR A 111 4.72 6.26 -6.62
N GLN A 112 3.43 5.89 -6.58
CA GLN A 112 2.72 5.64 -5.32
C GLN A 112 2.41 4.16 -5.04
N ASP A 113 2.82 3.22 -5.91
CA ASP A 113 2.50 1.77 -5.82
C ASP A 113 1.02 1.45 -5.46
N VAL A 114 0.13 2.36 -5.87
CA VAL A 114 -1.28 2.40 -5.43
C VAL A 114 -2.04 1.11 -5.75
N LEU A 115 -1.75 0.47 -6.88
CA LEU A 115 -2.41 -0.79 -7.26
C LEU A 115 -2.02 -1.92 -6.30
N THR A 116 -0.79 -1.94 -5.81
CA THR A 116 -0.35 -2.92 -4.81
C THR A 116 -1.01 -2.65 -3.47
N ALA A 117 -1.15 -1.38 -3.06
CA ALA A 117 -1.85 -1.02 -1.83
C ALA A 117 -3.31 -1.46 -1.85
N ILE A 118 -4.04 -1.16 -2.93
CA ILE A 118 -5.44 -1.58 -3.12
C ILE A 118 -5.55 -3.11 -3.16
N LEU A 119 -4.63 -3.78 -3.86
CA LEU A 119 -4.59 -5.24 -3.90
C LEU A 119 -4.43 -5.83 -2.49
N ARG A 120 -3.47 -5.33 -1.71
CA ARG A 120 -3.23 -5.82 -0.34
C ARG A 120 -4.47 -5.64 0.53
N ALA A 121 -5.12 -4.48 0.47
CA ALA A 121 -6.37 -4.24 1.18
C ALA A 121 -7.45 -5.25 0.77
N LYS A 122 -7.67 -5.44 -0.55
CA LYS A 122 -8.65 -6.44 -1.05
C LYS A 122 -8.35 -7.87 -0.61
N LEU A 123 -7.08 -8.27 -0.59
CA LEU A 123 -6.69 -9.62 -0.16
C LEU A 123 -6.84 -9.79 1.36
N ALA A 124 -6.52 -8.74 2.14
CA ALA A 124 -6.67 -8.72 3.59
C ALA A 124 -8.14 -8.75 4.03
N ASP A 125 -9.00 -8.01 3.34
CA ASP A 125 -10.46 -8.00 3.61
C ASP A 125 -11.17 -9.23 3.04
N GLY A 126 -10.50 -10.00 2.18
CA GLY A 126 -11.05 -11.16 1.49
C GLY A 126 -10.80 -12.49 2.21
N VAL A 127 -11.13 -13.58 1.50
CA VAL A 127 -11.02 -14.96 2.03
C VAL A 127 -9.60 -15.32 2.48
N LEU A 128 -8.57 -14.80 1.80
CA LEU A 128 -7.17 -15.07 2.13
C LEU A 128 -6.76 -14.39 3.45
N GLY A 129 -7.16 -13.13 3.65
CA GLY A 129 -6.91 -12.44 4.91
C GLY A 129 -7.72 -13.01 6.07
N ALA A 130 -8.94 -13.49 5.82
CA ALA A 130 -9.72 -14.22 6.82
C ALA A 130 -9.01 -15.51 7.29
N GLU A 131 -8.31 -16.23 6.39
CA GLU A 131 -7.52 -17.40 6.78
C GLU A 131 -6.28 -17.06 7.59
N CYS A 132 -5.65 -15.92 7.32
CA CYS A 132 -4.49 -15.45 8.06
C CYS A 132 -4.85 -14.78 9.40
N SER A 133 -6.09 -14.30 9.55
CA SER A 133 -6.59 -13.62 10.76
C SER A 133 -7.45 -14.51 11.66
N HIS A 134 -7.69 -15.77 11.28
CA HIS A 134 -8.53 -16.71 12.02
C HIS A 134 -7.93 -17.04 13.40
N VAL A 135 -8.36 -16.29 14.42
CA VAL A 135 -8.72 -16.86 15.71
C VAL A 135 -10.07 -17.54 15.47
N ASP A 136 -10.18 -18.84 15.70
CA ASP A 136 -11.42 -19.60 15.51
C ASP A 136 -12.55 -19.05 16.39
N SER A 137 -13.36 -18.14 15.85
CA SER A 137 -14.58 -17.63 16.50
C SER A 137 -15.71 -18.67 16.54
N SER A 138 -15.47 -19.92 16.13
CA SER A 138 -16.48 -20.98 16.14
C SER A 138 -16.50 -21.83 17.41
N GLU A 139 -15.60 -21.60 18.38
CA GLU A 139 -15.70 -22.20 19.74
C GLU A 139 -16.07 -21.18 20.83
N VAL A 140 -16.22 -19.89 20.49
CA VAL A 140 -16.76 -18.87 21.41
C VAL A 140 -18.23 -18.60 21.08
N SER A 141 -19.02 -19.67 20.94
CA SER A 141 -20.48 -19.62 21.15
C SER A 141 -20.81 -20.27 22.49
N ILE A 142 -20.08 -19.85 23.53
CA ILE A 142 -20.50 -20.00 24.92
C ILE A 142 -20.52 -18.59 25.50
N LYS A 143 -21.74 -18.04 25.53
CA LYS A 143 -22.16 -16.80 26.19
C LYS A 143 -21.64 -15.52 25.53
N SER A 144 -22.59 -14.82 24.91
CA SER A 144 -22.66 -13.36 24.90
C SER A 144 -22.29 -12.80 26.27
N PHE A 145 -21.02 -12.41 26.45
CA PHE A 145 -20.61 -11.54 27.53
C PHE A 145 -20.72 -10.10 27.04
N ASN A 146 -21.50 -9.33 27.79
CA ASN A 146 -21.65 -7.88 27.70
C ASN A 146 -20.34 -7.17 27.35
N ILE A 147 -20.39 -6.32 26.32
CA ILE A 147 -19.32 -5.46 25.81
C ILE A 147 -18.96 -4.30 26.77
N ASN A 148 -19.43 -4.30 28.02
CA ASN A 148 -19.12 -3.25 29.02
C ASN A 148 -18.31 -3.75 30.22
N THR A 149 -17.51 -4.80 30.06
CA THR A 149 -16.64 -5.27 31.13
C THR A 149 -15.24 -5.52 30.57
N PRO A 150 -14.22 -4.72 30.94
CA PRO A 150 -12.84 -5.07 30.63
C PRO A 150 -12.54 -6.44 31.25
N PRO A 151 -11.63 -7.24 30.66
CA PRO A 151 -11.28 -8.54 31.20
C PRO A 151 -10.89 -8.33 32.66
N SER A 152 -11.48 -9.13 33.53
CA SER A 152 -11.27 -9.10 34.97
C SER A 152 -9.80 -9.41 35.28
N LEU A 153 -8.93 -8.42 35.08
CA LEU A 153 -7.80 -8.22 35.96
C LEU A 153 -8.42 -8.20 37.36
N ILE A 154 -7.96 -9.10 38.21
CA ILE A 154 -8.26 -9.07 39.63
C ILE A 154 -8.03 -7.62 40.06
N ALA A 155 -9.13 -6.88 40.23
CA ALA A 155 -9.11 -5.53 40.73
C ALA A 155 -8.68 -5.67 42.19
N VAL A 156 -7.37 -5.65 42.41
CA VAL A 156 -6.82 -5.33 43.71
C VAL A 156 -7.30 -3.91 43.98
N PRO A 157 -8.11 -3.67 45.03
CA PRO A 157 -8.60 -2.33 45.34
C PRO A 157 -7.38 -1.49 45.75
N ASN A 158 -6.84 -0.72 44.81
CA ASN A 158 -5.74 0.19 45.07
C ASN A 158 -6.31 1.45 45.70
N ASN A 159 -6.29 1.51 47.03
CA ASN A 159 -6.26 2.76 47.80
C ASN A 159 -5.52 2.58 49.15
N GLN A 160 -4.53 1.69 49.20
CA GLN A 160 -3.61 1.60 50.33
C GLN A 160 -2.21 1.25 49.82
N PRO A 161 -1.13 1.90 50.30
CA PRO A 161 0.22 1.59 49.87
C PRO A 161 0.56 0.16 50.32
N LEU A 162 0.48 -0.79 49.40
CA LEU A 162 0.92 -2.16 49.63
C LEU A 162 2.42 -2.13 50.00
N SER A 163 2.79 -2.87 51.04
CA SER A 163 4.19 -3.16 51.36
C SER A 163 4.92 -3.66 50.11
N THR A 164 6.16 -3.21 49.91
CA THR A 164 7.03 -3.59 48.78
C THR A 164 7.11 -5.11 48.59
N SER A 165 6.99 -5.88 49.66
CA SER A 165 6.93 -7.35 49.60
C SER A 165 5.69 -7.88 48.88
N ALA A 166 4.50 -7.29 49.10
CA ALA A 166 3.26 -7.72 48.46
C ALA A 166 3.23 -7.37 46.96
N GLN A 167 3.82 -6.23 46.59
CA GLN A 167 4.01 -5.86 45.17
C GLN A 167 4.98 -6.83 44.46
N LEU A 168 6.10 -7.18 45.11
CA LEU A 168 7.04 -8.18 44.59
C LEU A 168 6.40 -9.55 44.44
N SER A 169 5.60 -10.00 45.41
CA SER A 169 4.86 -11.26 45.31
C SER A 169 3.85 -11.27 44.16
N SER A 170 3.15 -10.14 43.93
CA SER A 170 2.23 -9.99 42.79
C SER A 170 2.96 -10.03 41.45
N ILE A 171 4.11 -9.36 41.34
CA ILE A 171 4.96 -9.38 40.14
C ILE A 171 5.48 -10.81 39.87
N LEU A 172 5.93 -11.52 40.89
CA LEU A 172 6.39 -12.90 40.76
C LEU A 172 5.27 -13.83 40.30
N HIS A 173 4.06 -13.67 40.84
CA HIS A 173 2.89 -14.44 40.42
C HIS A 173 2.54 -14.16 38.96
N LEU A 174 2.46 -12.89 38.55
CA LEU A 174 2.21 -12.49 37.16
C LEU A 174 3.28 -13.05 36.22
N ASN A 175 4.56 -12.98 36.61
CA ASN A 175 5.67 -13.53 35.83
C ASN A 175 5.55 -15.05 35.68
N ALA A 176 5.19 -15.77 36.75
CA ALA A 176 4.93 -17.20 36.69
C ALA A 176 3.76 -17.54 35.76
N THR A 177 2.66 -16.77 35.81
CA THR A 177 1.51 -16.93 34.90
C THR A 177 1.90 -16.68 33.45
N VAL A 178 2.66 -15.61 33.17
CA VAL A 178 3.15 -15.32 31.82
C VAL A 178 4.05 -16.44 31.30
N ASN A 179 4.96 -16.95 32.12
CA ASN A 179 5.84 -18.05 31.72
C ASN A 179 5.08 -19.36 31.45
N LEU A 180 4.05 -19.65 32.24
CA LEU A 180 3.15 -20.79 31.98
C LEU A 180 2.43 -20.63 30.65
N ASN A 181 1.84 -19.46 30.40
CA ASN A 181 1.15 -19.17 29.14
C ASN A 181 2.12 -19.27 27.94
N LEU A 182 3.34 -18.75 28.06
CA LEU A 182 4.37 -18.87 27.01
C LEU A 182 4.76 -20.34 26.76
N ARG A 183 4.76 -21.17 27.80
CA ARG A 183 5.01 -22.61 27.67
C ARG A 183 3.88 -23.29 26.92
N GLU A 184 2.63 -23.03 27.28
CA GLU A 184 1.44 -23.57 26.60
C GLU A 184 1.40 -23.14 25.13
N ILE A 185 1.70 -21.87 24.83
CA ILE A 185 1.80 -21.39 23.44
C ILE A 185 2.86 -22.19 22.67
N ASN A 186 4.02 -22.44 23.27
CA ASN A 186 5.07 -23.23 22.63
C ASN A 186 4.65 -24.70 22.40
N GLU A 187 3.90 -25.29 23.32
CA GLU A 187 3.34 -26.63 23.16
C GLU A 187 2.31 -26.69 22.05
N LEU A 188 1.40 -25.71 21.99
CA LEU A 188 0.43 -25.58 20.91
C LEU A 188 1.10 -25.38 19.54
N ILE A 189 2.19 -24.60 19.47
CA ILE A 189 2.98 -24.44 18.24
C ILE A 189 3.57 -25.78 17.80
N ARG A 190 4.11 -26.58 18.73
CA ARG A 190 4.67 -27.92 18.42
C ARG A 190 3.60 -28.89 17.96
N GLU A 191 2.45 -28.93 18.63
CA GLU A 191 1.34 -29.80 18.22
C GLU A 191 0.76 -29.37 16.86
N ARG A 192 0.64 -28.06 16.61
CA ARG A 192 0.30 -27.54 15.28
C ARG A 192 1.28 -28.02 14.21
N ALA A 193 2.59 -27.91 14.45
CA ALA A 193 3.61 -28.37 13.50
C ALA A 193 3.51 -29.88 13.24
N LYS A 194 3.27 -30.68 14.28
CA LYS A 194 3.06 -32.14 14.18
C LYS A 194 1.80 -32.49 13.39
N LEU A 195 0.69 -31.78 13.61
CA LEU A 195 -0.55 -31.96 12.86
C LEU A 195 -0.40 -31.55 11.40
N ILE A 196 0.25 -30.41 11.12
CA ILE A 196 0.59 -30.00 9.75
C ILE A 196 1.44 -31.06 9.07
N SER A 197 2.45 -31.62 9.74
CA SER A 197 3.30 -32.69 9.18
C SER A 197 2.50 -33.95 8.87
N LYS A 198 1.53 -34.35 9.73
CA LYS A 198 0.64 -35.48 9.45
C LYS A 198 -0.26 -35.22 8.25
N VAL A 199 -0.84 -34.02 8.15
CA VAL A 199 -1.64 -33.61 6.99
C VAL A 199 -0.80 -33.62 5.72
N HIS A 200 0.43 -33.10 5.81
CA HIS A 200 1.37 -33.10 4.69
C HIS A 200 1.69 -34.52 4.24
N ALA A 201 2.06 -35.42 5.16
CA ALA A 201 2.31 -36.83 4.86
C ALA A 201 1.09 -37.53 4.24
N ALA A 202 -0.13 -37.17 4.67
CA ALA A 202 -1.37 -37.71 4.12
C ALA A 202 -1.76 -37.11 2.76
N SER A 203 -1.22 -35.94 2.37
CA SER A 203 -1.52 -35.27 1.10
C SER A 203 -0.43 -35.43 0.04
N ILE A 204 0.78 -35.87 0.41
CA ILE A 204 1.86 -36.22 -0.54
C ILE A 204 1.37 -37.33 -1.48
N ASN A 205 1.44 -37.08 -2.80
CA ASN A 205 1.17 -38.04 -3.88
C ASN A 205 -0.23 -38.67 -3.91
N VAL A 206 -1.20 -38.14 -3.14
CA VAL A 206 -2.59 -38.56 -3.27
C VAL A 206 -3.20 -37.85 -4.49
N SER A 207 -3.63 -38.63 -5.47
CA SER A 207 -4.38 -38.18 -6.67
C SER A 207 -3.62 -37.28 -7.66
N GLY A 208 -2.29 -37.25 -7.64
CA GLY A 208 -1.48 -36.48 -8.61
C GLY A 208 -1.59 -34.95 -8.48
N LEU A 209 -2.14 -34.46 -7.38
CA LEU A 209 -2.25 -33.03 -7.08
C LEU A 209 -1.02 -32.53 -6.30
N PRO A 210 -0.61 -31.25 -6.48
CA PRO A 210 0.40 -30.63 -5.63
C PRO A 210 -0.05 -30.61 -4.16
N HIS A 211 0.91 -30.53 -3.24
CA HIS A 211 0.66 -30.57 -1.79
C HIS A 211 -0.42 -29.58 -1.36
N LEU A 212 -1.53 -30.10 -0.84
CA LEU A 212 -2.59 -29.29 -0.25
C LEU A 212 -2.20 -28.85 1.17
N SER A 213 -2.38 -27.57 1.46
CA SER A 213 -2.35 -27.00 2.80
C SER A 213 -3.48 -27.57 3.67
N VAL A 214 -3.38 -27.38 4.99
CA VAL A 214 -4.39 -27.87 5.94
C VAL A 214 -5.77 -27.29 5.64
N SER A 215 -5.85 -26.01 5.29
CA SER A 215 -7.10 -25.34 4.91
C SER A 215 -7.68 -25.94 3.63
N GLU A 216 -6.86 -26.18 2.62
CA GLU A 216 -7.29 -26.81 1.36
C GLU A 216 -7.78 -28.25 1.58
N LEU A 217 -7.12 -29.02 2.45
CA LEU A 217 -7.55 -30.37 2.79
C LEU A 217 -8.88 -30.36 3.57
N VAL A 218 -9.06 -29.43 4.51
CA VAL A 218 -10.30 -29.28 5.28
C VAL A 218 -11.45 -28.86 4.37
N LEU A 219 -11.24 -27.91 3.46
CA LEU A 219 -12.22 -27.50 2.46
C LEU A 219 -12.58 -28.65 1.53
N THR A 220 -11.58 -29.39 1.02
CA THR A 220 -11.81 -30.56 0.16
C THR A 220 -12.58 -31.65 0.91
N LYS A 221 -12.25 -31.90 2.18
CA LYS A 221 -12.96 -32.87 3.03
C LYS A 221 -14.40 -32.44 3.33
N ARG A 222 -14.65 -31.15 3.60
CA ARG A 222 -16.00 -30.62 3.82
C ARG A 222 -16.84 -30.74 2.55
N LEU A 223 -16.33 -30.25 1.42
CA LEU A 223 -17.02 -30.30 0.13
C LEU A 223 -17.31 -31.73 -0.35
N SER A 224 -16.38 -32.66 -0.13
CA SER A 224 -16.60 -34.09 -0.47
C SER A 224 -17.63 -34.75 0.45
N ARG A 225 -17.65 -34.42 1.75
CA ARG A 225 -18.63 -34.94 2.70
C ARG A 225 -20.04 -34.42 2.43
N THR A 226 -20.18 -33.16 2.03
CA THR A 226 -21.47 -32.54 1.66
C THR A 226 -22.05 -33.11 0.35
N ARG A 227 -21.21 -33.59 -0.58
CA ARG A 227 -21.69 -34.32 -1.78
C ARG A 227 -22.21 -35.73 -1.47
N ILE A 228 -21.82 -36.32 -0.35
CA ILE A 228 -22.14 -37.71 0.02
C ILE A 228 -23.35 -37.78 0.98
N LEU A 229 -23.58 -36.72 1.76
CA LEU A 229 -24.69 -36.60 2.71
C LEU A 229 -25.62 -35.48 2.24
N ASP A 230 -26.43 -35.76 1.23
CA ASP A 230 -27.50 -34.88 0.74
C ASP A 230 -28.71 -34.94 1.70
N ASP A 231 -28.46 -34.66 2.99
CA ASP A 231 -29.48 -34.61 4.04
C ASP A 231 -29.56 -33.19 4.61
N GLY A 232 -30.40 -32.37 3.99
CA GLY A 232 -31.13 -31.25 4.61
C GLY A 232 -30.38 -30.04 5.19
N GLY A 233 -29.05 -29.98 5.14
CA GLY A 233 -28.24 -28.90 5.72
C GLY A 233 -27.91 -27.75 4.76
N ASP A 234 -28.92 -27.06 4.25
CA ASP A 234 -28.84 -26.10 3.11
C ASP A 234 -27.84 -24.92 3.29
N GLY A 235 -27.45 -24.59 4.53
CA GLY A 235 -26.60 -23.42 4.82
C GLY A 235 -25.08 -23.62 4.69
N SER A 236 -24.55 -24.82 4.97
CA SER A 236 -23.08 -25.03 5.01
C SER A 236 -22.47 -25.24 3.62
N SER A 237 -23.23 -25.88 2.71
CA SER A 237 -22.79 -26.18 1.34
C SER A 237 -22.62 -24.90 0.51
N GLU A 238 -23.57 -23.97 0.63
CA GLU A 238 -23.54 -22.72 -0.14
C GLU A 238 -22.43 -21.77 0.34
N ASN A 239 -22.15 -21.76 1.65
CA ASN A 239 -21.07 -20.95 2.20
C ASN A 239 -19.69 -21.46 1.75
N ASP A 240 -19.48 -22.79 1.72
CA ASP A 240 -18.24 -23.38 1.19
C ASP A 240 -18.09 -23.15 -0.33
N ARG A 241 -19.18 -23.23 -1.10
CA ARG A 241 -19.19 -22.90 -2.54
C ARG A 241 -18.88 -21.42 -2.79
N ARG A 242 -19.45 -20.52 -1.98
CA ARG A 242 -19.16 -19.09 -2.02
C ARG A 242 -17.68 -18.83 -1.73
N ARG A 243 -17.14 -19.46 -0.69
CA ARG A 243 -15.73 -19.35 -0.32
C ARG A 243 -14.79 -19.83 -1.44
N LEU A 244 -15.14 -20.92 -2.11
CA LEU A 244 -14.39 -21.41 -3.29
C LEU A 244 -14.44 -20.42 -4.47
N ARG A 245 -15.58 -19.76 -4.70
CA ARG A 245 -15.69 -18.68 -5.70
C ARG A 245 -14.77 -17.51 -5.34
N GLU A 246 -14.78 -17.08 -4.08
CA GLU A 246 -13.91 -15.99 -3.59
C GLU A 246 -12.41 -16.35 -3.74
N PHE A 247 -12.00 -17.60 -3.49
CA PHE A 247 -10.63 -18.05 -3.76
C PHE A 247 -10.28 -18.01 -5.24
N ARG A 248 -11.20 -18.46 -6.10
CA ARG A 248 -11.00 -18.43 -7.55
C ARG A 248 -10.84 -16.99 -8.04
N GLU A 249 -11.67 -16.07 -7.56
CA GLU A 249 -11.60 -14.64 -7.88
C GLU A 249 -10.28 -14.01 -7.41
N ALA A 250 -9.83 -14.33 -6.20
CA ALA A 250 -8.52 -13.90 -5.70
C ALA A 250 -7.37 -14.44 -6.55
N GLY A 251 -7.44 -15.71 -6.97
CA GLY A 251 -6.48 -16.33 -7.88
C GLY A 251 -6.42 -15.64 -9.25
N ILE A 252 -7.57 -15.34 -9.84
CA ILE A 252 -7.67 -14.58 -11.10
C ILE A 252 -7.03 -13.19 -10.94
N LEU A 253 -7.34 -12.48 -9.85
CA LEU A 253 -6.78 -11.15 -9.56
C LEU A 253 -5.24 -11.19 -9.45
N LEU A 254 -4.69 -12.22 -8.82
CA LEU A 254 -3.24 -12.42 -8.69
C LEU A 254 -2.57 -12.75 -10.03
N ASP A 255 -3.21 -13.55 -10.89
CA ASP A 255 -2.71 -13.85 -12.24
C ASP A 255 -2.71 -12.58 -13.13
N VAL A 256 -3.78 -11.79 -13.08
CA VAL A 256 -3.87 -10.51 -13.79
C VAL A 256 -2.76 -9.55 -13.33
N ARG A 257 -2.50 -9.46 -12.02
CA ARG A 257 -1.36 -8.69 -11.49
C ARG A 257 -0.04 -9.18 -12.04
N ALA A 258 0.20 -10.50 -12.03
CA ALA A 258 1.45 -11.08 -12.53
C ALA A 258 1.68 -10.75 -14.01
N LYS A 259 0.62 -10.83 -14.83
CA LYS A 259 0.64 -10.40 -16.24
C LYS A 259 0.96 -8.92 -16.38
N TRP A 260 0.35 -8.06 -15.57
CA TRP A 260 0.64 -6.62 -15.56
C TRP A 260 2.10 -6.33 -15.22
N LEU A 261 2.63 -6.92 -14.14
CA LEU A 261 4.02 -6.68 -13.72
C LEU A 261 5.03 -7.04 -14.83
N ARG A 262 4.79 -8.11 -15.59
CA ARG A 262 5.62 -8.49 -16.74
C ARG A 262 5.60 -7.46 -17.87
N LYS A 263 4.48 -6.75 -18.05
CA LYS A 263 4.26 -5.78 -19.14
C LYS A 263 4.37 -4.31 -18.72
N ARG A 264 4.59 -4.04 -17.43
CA ARG A 264 4.63 -2.69 -16.85
C ARG A 264 5.57 -1.76 -17.61
N HIS A 265 6.76 -2.24 -17.96
CA HIS A 265 7.76 -1.45 -18.69
C HIS A 265 7.23 -0.97 -20.06
N VAL A 266 6.53 -1.83 -20.81
CA VAL A 266 5.94 -1.49 -22.12
C VAL A 266 4.94 -0.33 -22.01
N PHE A 267 4.14 -0.29 -20.94
CA PHE A 267 3.24 0.83 -20.69
C PHE A 267 4.01 2.14 -20.46
N PHE A 268 5.07 2.11 -19.66
CA PHE A 268 5.87 3.31 -19.39
C PHE A 268 6.67 3.77 -20.61
N ASP A 269 7.15 2.85 -21.44
CA ASP A 269 7.77 3.16 -22.74
C ASP A 269 6.75 3.87 -23.66
N TRP A 270 5.50 3.39 -23.70
CA TRP A 270 4.43 4.07 -24.43
C TRP A 270 4.08 5.43 -23.83
N MET A 271 4.06 5.57 -22.50
CA MET A 271 3.84 6.86 -21.84
C MET A 271 4.91 7.90 -22.17
N ALA A 272 6.16 7.48 -22.45
CA ALA A 272 7.17 8.39 -22.96
C ALA A 272 6.74 9.05 -24.29
N THR A 273 6.06 8.30 -25.17
CA THR A 273 5.49 8.85 -26.41
C THR A 273 4.31 9.80 -26.15
N VAL A 274 3.52 9.55 -25.10
CA VAL A 274 2.43 10.44 -24.67
C VAL A 274 3.00 11.77 -24.15
N ILE A 275 4.06 11.72 -23.35
CA ILE A 275 4.75 12.90 -22.83
C ILE A 275 5.41 13.69 -23.96
N GLN A 276 6.03 13.01 -24.93
CA GLN A 276 6.60 13.66 -26.11
C GLN A 276 5.53 14.42 -26.90
N GLU A 277 4.37 13.79 -27.13
CA GLU A 277 3.24 14.43 -27.80
C GLU A 277 2.68 15.60 -26.99
N HIS A 278 2.62 15.46 -25.65
CA HIS A 278 2.22 16.54 -24.76
C HIS A 278 3.13 17.77 -24.92
N LYS A 279 4.46 17.57 -24.86
CA LYS A 279 5.44 18.65 -25.05
C LYS A 279 5.27 19.34 -26.40
N ARG A 280 5.17 18.55 -27.47
CA ARG A 280 4.96 19.07 -28.83
C ARG A 280 3.69 19.93 -28.93
N SER A 281 2.59 19.49 -28.33
CA SER A 281 1.34 20.26 -28.34
C SER A 281 1.44 21.56 -27.55
N THR A 282 2.14 21.56 -26.42
CA THR A 282 2.34 22.74 -25.58
C THR A 282 3.27 23.75 -26.24
N GLU A 283 4.28 23.30 -26.99
CA GLU A 283 5.17 24.17 -27.77
C GLU A 283 4.45 24.84 -28.93
N LEU A 284 3.57 24.11 -29.63
CA LEU A 284 2.82 24.63 -30.78
C LEU A 284 1.69 25.58 -30.36
N ASN A 285 1.03 25.28 -29.24
CA ASN A 285 -0.07 26.06 -28.69
C ASN A 285 0.14 26.21 -27.18
N PRO A 286 0.89 27.24 -26.73
CA PRO A 286 1.13 27.46 -25.32
C PRO A 286 -0.20 27.70 -24.63
N ARG A 287 -0.47 26.81 -23.68
CA ARG A 287 -1.78 26.68 -23.09
C ARG A 287 -2.05 27.82 -22.13
N VAL A 288 -3.21 28.45 -22.26
CA VAL A 288 -3.66 29.46 -21.31
C VAL A 288 -4.11 28.75 -20.04
N ILE A 289 -3.37 28.93 -18.96
CA ILE A 289 -3.76 28.45 -17.63
C ILE A 289 -5.09 29.12 -17.26
N ASN A 290 -6.11 28.33 -16.94
CA ASN A 290 -7.36 28.86 -16.44
C ASN A 290 -7.13 29.44 -15.04
N THR A 291 -6.85 30.74 -14.98
CA THR A 291 -6.50 31.46 -13.75
C THR A 291 -7.64 31.44 -12.74
N ARG A 292 -8.89 31.36 -13.19
CA ARG A 292 -10.08 31.27 -12.33
C ARG A 292 -10.11 29.92 -11.60
N GLU A 293 -9.95 28.82 -12.33
CA GLU A 293 -9.89 27.47 -11.75
C GLU A 293 -8.70 27.34 -10.79
N LEU A 294 -7.54 27.83 -11.20
CA LEU A 294 -6.34 27.78 -10.36
C LEU A 294 -6.49 28.63 -9.08
N ALA A 295 -7.12 29.81 -9.17
CA ALA A 295 -7.41 30.65 -8.02
C ALA A 295 -8.45 30.02 -7.08
N ALA A 296 -9.48 29.37 -7.64
CA ALA A 296 -10.48 28.62 -6.88
C ALA A 296 -9.82 27.46 -6.12
N PHE A 297 -9.01 26.66 -6.80
CA PHE A 297 -8.24 25.58 -6.17
C PHE A 297 -7.27 26.10 -5.11
N SER A 298 -6.54 27.18 -5.39
CA SER A 298 -5.62 27.79 -4.43
C SER A 298 -6.35 28.31 -3.18
N SER A 299 -7.54 28.86 -3.35
CA SER A 299 -8.39 29.32 -2.24
C SER A 299 -8.88 28.16 -1.40
N LEU A 300 -9.32 27.08 -2.04
CA LEU A 300 -9.73 25.84 -1.39
C LEU A 300 -8.58 25.21 -0.59
N LEU A 301 -7.40 25.09 -1.19
CA LEU A 301 -6.21 24.56 -0.52
C LEU A 301 -5.80 25.41 0.68
N ARG A 302 -5.84 26.74 0.55
CA ARG A 302 -5.57 27.67 1.67
C ARG A 302 -6.58 27.51 2.80
N HIS A 303 -7.85 27.31 2.49
CA HIS A 303 -8.89 27.10 3.49
C HIS A 303 -8.66 25.79 4.25
N LEU A 304 -8.39 24.69 3.54
CA LEU A 304 -8.07 23.39 4.15
C LEU A 304 -6.84 23.43 5.04
N ILE A 305 -5.76 24.09 4.59
CA ILE A 305 -4.55 24.26 5.39
C ILE A 305 -4.87 25.08 6.65
N ARG A 306 -5.65 26.15 6.52
CA ARG A 306 -6.03 27.01 7.65
C ARG A 306 -6.88 26.25 8.67
N ASP A 307 -7.83 25.44 8.22
CA ASP A 307 -8.71 24.68 9.10
C ASP A 307 -7.90 23.64 9.88
N LYS A 308 -7.07 22.85 9.20
CA LYS A 308 -6.16 21.91 9.86
C LYS A 308 -5.21 22.61 10.84
N LEU A 309 -4.67 23.78 10.50
CA LEU A 309 -3.84 24.58 11.41
C LEU A 309 -4.61 25.13 12.63
N ARG A 310 -5.92 25.36 12.52
CA ARG A 310 -6.76 25.77 13.67
C ARG A 310 -7.01 24.60 14.61
N ASP A 311 -7.26 23.42 14.07
CA ASP A 311 -7.45 22.20 14.87
C ASP A 311 -6.23 21.93 15.76
N PHE A 312 -5.01 22.09 15.20
CA PHE A 312 -3.75 21.99 15.95
C PHE A 312 -3.57 23.04 17.06
N LYS A 313 -4.22 24.21 16.96
CA LYS A 313 -4.18 25.23 18.02
C LYS A 313 -5.18 24.96 19.15
N SER A 314 -6.29 24.28 18.86
CA SER A 314 -7.32 23.98 19.88
C SER A 314 -6.99 22.74 20.72
N GLU A 315 -6.25 21.78 20.17
CA GLU A 315 -5.79 20.59 20.91
C GLU A 315 -4.77 20.90 22.02
N LYS A 316 -4.17 22.10 22.03
CA LYS A 316 -3.21 22.53 23.06
C LYS A 316 -3.84 23.25 24.26
N THR A 317 -5.16 23.38 24.32
CA THR A 317 -5.85 24.11 25.41
C THR A 317 -6.57 23.23 26.43
N VAL A 318 -6.26 21.94 26.51
CA VAL A 318 -6.73 21.07 27.60
C VAL A 318 -5.52 20.54 28.39
N ASP A 319 -5.36 21.14 29.57
CA ASP A 319 -4.59 20.75 30.75
C ASP A 319 -3.06 20.65 30.69
N GLY A 320 -2.43 21.55 31.46
CA GLY A 320 -1.50 21.13 32.51
C GLY A 320 -0.05 20.86 32.11
N ASP A 321 0.78 21.89 32.35
CA ASP A 321 2.18 21.81 32.82
C ASP A 321 3.06 20.64 32.35
N GLY A 322 4.04 20.96 31.50
CA GLY A 322 5.06 20.00 31.10
C GLY A 322 5.63 20.26 29.73
N SER A 323 6.49 21.28 29.63
CA SER A 323 7.41 21.47 28.51
C SER A 323 8.14 20.16 28.19
N ARG A 324 7.72 19.47 27.12
CA ARG A 324 8.55 18.52 26.39
C ARG A 324 8.45 18.87 24.91
N ASN A 325 9.51 19.53 24.43
CA ASN A 325 9.82 19.71 23.02
C ASN A 325 9.77 18.37 22.29
N TRP A 326 8.63 18.06 21.67
CA TRP A 326 8.58 17.12 20.58
C TRP A 326 8.90 17.92 19.32
N SER A 327 10.20 18.02 19.03
CA SER A 327 10.69 18.45 17.72
C SER A 327 10.27 17.39 16.70
N LEU A 328 9.04 17.50 16.22
CA LEU A 328 8.56 16.76 15.07
C LEU A 328 9.32 17.28 13.84
N ASN A 329 10.34 16.52 13.45
CA ASN A 329 11.01 16.62 12.17
C ASN A 329 10.00 16.34 11.04
N CYS A 330 9.22 17.35 10.66
CA CYS A 330 8.51 17.37 9.40
C CYS A 330 9.38 18.09 8.36
N PRO A 331 9.81 17.43 7.28
CA PRO A 331 10.54 18.08 6.20
C PRO A 331 9.54 18.81 5.29
N SER A 332 8.88 19.84 5.80
CA SER A 332 8.07 20.75 4.98
C SER A 332 8.97 21.87 4.46
N ARG A 333 9.16 21.88 3.13
CA ARG A 333 10.01 22.81 2.36
C ARG A 333 9.66 24.30 2.55
N ALA A 334 8.56 24.62 3.22
CA ALA A 334 8.06 25.97 3.45
C ALA A 334 8.46 26.59 4.81
N HIS A 335 9.06 25.85 5.74
CA HIS A 335 9.51 26.40 7.03
C HIS A 335 10.99 26.81 7.09
N ARG A 336 11.71 26.78 5.96
CA ARG A 336 13.14 27.15 5.89
C ARG A 336 13.44 28.66 5.83
N SER A 337 12.46 29.55 5.90
CA SER A 337 12.74 30.99 5.75
C SER A 337 13.31 31.68 7.00
N GLN A 338 13.71 30.94 8.04
CA GLN A 338 14.49 31.47 9.16
C GLN A 338 15.59 30.49 9.61
N CYS A 339 16.30 29.84 8.68
CA CYS A 339 17.63 29.33 9.02
C CYS A 339 18.60 30.50 9.01
N ASN A 340 19.29 30.72 10.15
CA ASN A 340 20.44 31.61 10.19
C ASN A 340 21.47 31.14 9.15
N ASN A 341 22.03 32.06 8.34
CA ASN A 341 23.00 31.72 7.29
C ASN A 341 24.18 30.86 7.80
N ALA A 342 24.54 30.97 9.08
CA ALA A 342 25.57 30.16 9.72
C ALA A 342 25.17 28.68 9.86
N GLU A 343 23.90 28.39 10.12
CA GLU A 343 23.41 27.01 10.26
C GLU A 343 23.32 26.35 8.89
N ALA A 344 22.80 27.06 7.88
CA ALA A 344 22.77 26.58 6.49
C ALA A 344 24.18 26.25 5.96
N GLN A 345 25.18 27.06 6.32
CA GLN A 345 26.58 26.79 5.97
C GLN A 345 27.10 25.52 6.68
N SER A 346 26.80 25.36 7.98
CA SER A 346 27.18 24.15 8.72
C SER A 346 26.56 22.87 8.14
N TRP A 347 25.32 22.92 7.63
CA TRP A 347 24.69 21.78 6.96
C TRP A 347 25.33 21.46 5.60
N LEU A 348 25.71 22.49 4.85
CA LEU A 348 26.45 22.35 3.59
C LEU A 348 27.84 21.73 3.84
N ASP A 349 28.51 22.16 4.90
CA ASP A 349 29.84 21.65 5.26
C ASP A 349 29.76 20.17 5.71
N ASP A 350 28.76 19.76 6.51
CA ASP A 350 28.54 18.35 6.88
C ASP A 350 28.18 17.48 5.67
N LEU A 351 27.37 18.00 4.74
CA LEU A 351 27.04 17.29 3.50
C LEU A 351 28.26 17.09 2.60
N ASN A 352 29.08 18.13 2.43
CA ASN A 352 30.32 18.04 1.68
C ASN A 352 31.30 17.05 2.34
N GLU A 353 31.44 17.05 3.66
CA GLU A 353 32.32 16.12 4.37
C GLU A 353 31.84 14.67 4.25
N ARG A 354 30.52 14.43 4.24
CA ARG A 354 29.96 13.09 3.99
C ARG A 354 30.18 12.65 2.55
N GLN A 355 29.96 13.52 1.58
CA GLN A 355 30.20 13.24 0.17
C GLN A 355 31.67 12.89 -0.07
N ASP A 356 32.61 13.64 0.50
CA ASP A 356 34.04 13.36 0.40
C ASP A 356 34.43 12.03 1.04
N ARG A 357 33.79 11.65 2.15
CA ARG A 357 34.00 10.34 2.80
C ARG A 357 33.48 9.20 1.94
N GLU A 358 32.30 9.35 1.34
CA GLU A 358 31.72 8.36 0.45
C GLU A 358 32.54 8.19 -0.83
N GLU A 359 33.01 9.29 -1.44
CA GLU A 359 33.85 9.25 -2.63
C GLU A 359 35.19 8.55 -2.34
N LYS A 360 35.83 8.84 -1.20
CA LYS A 360 37.05 8.13 -0.76
C LYS A 360 36.80 6.64 -0.55
N ASN A 361 35.66 6.26 0.03
CA ASN A 361 35.30 4.86 0.20
C ASN A 361 35.00 4.16 -1.13
N PHE A 362 34.33 4.85 -2.06
CA PHE A 362 34.06 4.35 -3.39
C PHE A 362 35.37 4.11 -4.17
N GLN A 363 36.31 5.05 -4.12
CA GLN A 363 37.62 4.91 -4.76
C GLN A 363 38.42 3.74 -4.19
N ARG A 364 38.44 3.58 -2.85
CA ARG A 364 39.09 2.42 -2.19
C ARG A 364 38.46 1.09 -2.61
N ASN A 365 37.13 1.01 -2.63
CA ASN A 365 36.43 -0.20 -3.04
C ASN A 365 36.69 -0.52 -4.51
N ARG A 366 36.72 0.49 -5.38
CA ARG A 366 37.06 0.32 -6.80
C ARG A 366 38.48 -0.22 -6.98
N GLN A 367 39.44 0.31 -6.23
CA GLN A 367 40.83 -0.14 -6.28
C GLN A 367 40.97 -1.58 -5.79
N ARG A 368 40.33 -1.91 -4.66
CA ARG A 368 40.29 -3.28 -4.15
C ARG A 368 39.68 -4.26 -5.15
N LEU A 369 38.59 -3.89 -5.81
CA LEU A 369 37.96 -4.72 -6.84
C LEU A 369 38.88 -4.93 -8.04
N ALA A 370 39.61 -3.88 -8.45
CA ALA A 370 40.58 -3.96 -9.54
C ALA A 370 41.75 -4.89 -9.19
N ASP A 371 42.27 -4.81 -7.96
CA ASP A 371 43.33 -5.70 -7.47
C ASP A 371 42.86 -7.15 -7.38
N GLU A 372 41.64 -7.40 -6.90
CA GLU A 372 41.02 -8.73 -6.85
C GLU A 372 40.82 -9.30 -8.26
N LEU A 373 40.36 -8.48 -9.23
CA LEU A 373 40.24 -8.87 -10.63
C LEU A 373 41.60 -9.17 -11.27
N GLU A 374 42.64 -8.37 -11.00
CA GLU A 374 43.98 -8.62 -11.51
C GLU A 374 44.57 -9.93 -10.95
N GLN A 375 44.35 -10.21 -9.66
CA GLN A 375 44.73 -11.49 -9.06
C GLN A 375 43.98 -12.66 -9.70
N MET A 376 42.67 -12.53 -9.91
CA MET A 376 41.89 -13.56 -10.59
C MET A 376 42.38 -13.80 -12.02
N LEU A 377 42.72 -12.73 -12.77
CA LEU A 377 43.26 -12.85 -14.12
C LEU A 377 44.63 -13.54 -14.14
N LYS A 378 45.48 -13.33 -13.13
CA LYS A 378 46.76 -14.06 -12.97
C LYS A 378 46.58 -15.54 -12.62
N LEU A 379 45.45 -15.90 -12.01
CA LEU A 379 45.12 -17.29 -11.67
C LEU A 379 44.49 -18.06 -12.84
N ILE A 380 44.08 -17.37 -13.91
CA ILE A 380 43.65 -18.03 -15.14
C ILE A 380 44.92 -18.49 -15.88
N PRO A 381 45.12 -19.81 -16.09
CA PRO A 381 46.23 -20.30 -16.90
C PRO A 381 46.13 -19.68 -18.29
N SER A 382 47.19 -19.06 -18.77
CA SER A 382 47.26 -18.46 -20.10
C SER A 382 46.96 -19.50 -21.19
N VAL A 383 45.72 -19.59 -21.64
CA VAL A 383 45.34 -20.31 -22.87
C VAL A 383 45.46 -19.32 -24.03
N VAL A 384 46.70 -18.86 -24.27
CA VAL A 384 47.14 -18.39 -25.59
C VAL A 384 48.62 -18.73 -25.70
N ARG A 385 48.93 -19.89 -26.28
CA ARG A 385 50.14 -20.04 -27.08
C ARG A 385 49.75 -19.74 -28.52
N VAL A 386 50.52 -18.85 -29.15
CA VAL A 386 50.62 -18.69 -30.62
C VAL A 386 50.88 -20.04 -31.26
#